data_AF-A0A0D7F474-F1
#
_entry.id   AF-A0A0D7F474-F1
#
_cell.length_a   1.000
_cell.length_b   1.000
_cell.length_c   1.000
_cell.angle_alpha   90.00
_cell.angle_beta   90.00
_cell.angle_gamma   90.00
#
_symmetry.space_group_name_H-M   'P 1'
#
loop_
_entity.id
_entity.type
_entity.pdbx_description
1 polymer ?
#
loop_
_entity_poly.entity_id
_entity_poly.type
_entity_poly.pdbx_seq_one_letter_code
_entity_poly.pdbx_strand_id
1 'polypeptide(L)'
;VVRGNDPVALLKAVKNNTEIEGTKTAHRRDAVALARFLAFIDREAPKGALTEIDAVEALETFRRDTGALKDVSFPTISGTGPNGAIVHYRVTRKSNRRIAPGDLLLIDSGAQYEDGTTDVTRTIAIGEPSAEMRDRFTRVLRGHIAIARAVFPDGTTGAQLDSLARQFLWQAGLDFEHGTGHGVGSYLSVHEGPARISKLGTTPLQRGMILSNEPGYYKADAFGIRIENLELVVAADIAGAEKPVNGFETLTLAPIDRRLIDLSMISIKELAWLNEYHARVRAEVRPHLDEATKIWLDAATAPLTR
;
A
#
# COMPACT_ATOMS: atom_id res chain seq x y z
N VAL A 1 -7.95 40.81 -4.69
CA VAL A 1 -7.59 39.39 -4.42
C VAL A 1 -6.25 39.11 -5.08
N VAL A 2 -5.22 38.74 -4.30
CA VAL A 2 -3.93 38.30 -4.83
C VAL A 2 -3.99 36.78 -5.03
N ARG A 3 -3.68 36.28 -6.22
CA ARG A 3 -3.57 34.83 -6.45
C ARG A 3 -2.23 34.36 -5.90
N GLY A 4 -2.25 33.32 -5.06
CA GLY A 4 -1.05 32.73 -4.45
C GLY A 4 -1.33 31.31 -3.97
N ASN A 5 -0.29 30.60 -3.57
CA ASN A 5 -0.42 29.27 -2.98
C ASN A 5 -1.06 29.38 -1.60
N ASP A 6 -1.84 28.35 -1.21
CA ASP A 6 -2.38 28.25 0.14
C ASP A 6 -1.23 28.22 1.16
N PRO A 7 -1.14 29.20 2.08
CA PRO A 7 -0.06 29.30 3.05
C PRO A 7 -0.03 28.13 4.04
N VAL A 8 -1.15 27.41 4.22
CA VAL A 8 -1.25 26.27 5.14
C VAL A 8 -0.82 24.96 4.47
N ALA A 9 -0.87 24.88 3.13
CA ALA A 9 -0.65 23.64 2.40
C ALA A 9 0.71 22.98 2.72
N LEU A 10 1.79 23.75 2.72
CA LEU A 10 3.11 23.20 3.08
C LEU A 10 3.25 22.93 4.57
N LEU A 11 2.68 23.79 5.43
CA LEU A 11 2.76 23.65 6.88
C LEU A 11 2.13 22.32 7.35
N LYS A 12 0.93 21.99 6.86
CA LYS A 12 0.26 20.73 7.23
C LYS A 12 0.82 19.50 6.52
N ALA A 13 1.54 19.68 5.41
CA ALA A 13 2.17 18.57 4.70
C ALA A 13 3.32 17.95 5.52
N VAL A 14 4.02 18.75 6.33
CA VAL A 14 5.10 18.32 7.23
C VAL A 14 4.53 18.10 8.63
N LYS A 15 4.34 16.83 9.00
CA LYS A 15 3.70 16.48 10.27
C LYS A 15 4.65 16.72 11.42
N ASN A 16 4.11 17.23 12.52
CA ASN A 16 4.84 17.30 13.79
C ASN A 16 4.89 15.92 14.48
N ASN A 17 5.67 15.78 15.54
CA ASN A 17 5.85 14.50 16.24
C ASN A 17 4.54 13.90 16.78
N THR A 18 3.60 14.72 17.25
CA THR A 18 2.30 14.25 17.74
C THR A 18 1.47 13.65 16.61
N GLU A 19 1.43 14.31 15.46
CA GLU A 19 0.73 13.82 14.26
C GLU A 19 1.37 12.54 13.71
N ILE A 20 2.71 12.45 13.76
CA ILE A 20 3.46 11.26 13.34
C ILE A 20 3.16 10.07 14.25
N GLU A 21 3.26 10.24 15.57
CA GLU A 21 2.98 9.15 16.52
C GLU A 21 1.51 8.73 16.52
N GLY A 22 0.60 9.69 16.34
CA GLY A 22 -0.82 9.42 16.09
C GLY A 22 -1.01 8.56 14.85
N THR A 23 -0.37 8.95 13.73
CA THR A 23 -0.48 8.21 12.48
C THR A 23 0.09 6.79 12.60
N LYS A 24 1.22 6.60 13.30
CA LYS A 24 1.78 5.28 13.59
C LYS A 24 0.81 4.42 14.40
N THR A 25 0.13 5.02 15.38
CA THR A 25 -0.89 4.34 16.20
C THR A 25 -2.10 3.94 15.36
N ALA A 26 -2.60 4.84 14.51
CA ALA A 26 -3.67 4.57 13.57
C ALA A 26 -3.32 3.40 12.62
N HIS A 27 -2.11 3.39 12.05
CA HIS A 27 -1.66 2.31 11.16
C HIS A 27 -1.50 0.97 11.88
N ARG A 28 -0.99 0.94 13.12
CA ARG A 28 -0.94 -0.30 13.91
C ARG A 28 -2.33 -0.86 14.19
N ARG A 29 -3.31 0.02 14.44
CA ARG A 29 -4.72 -0.40 14.63
C ARG A 29 -5.32 -0.95 13.35
N ASP A 30 -5.12 -0.25 12.23
CA ASP A 30 -5.61 -0.67 10.91
C ASP A 30 -4.96 -1.98 10.46
N ALA A 31 -3.69 -2.20 10.80
CA ALA A 31 -2.95 -3.42 10.52
C ALA A 31 -3.60 -4.67 11.12
N VAL A 32 -4.16 -4.58 12.32
CA VAL A 32 -4.88 -5.69 12.97
C VAL A 32 -6.17 -5.99 12.20
N ALA A 33 -6.92 -4.95 11.80
CA ALA A 33 -8.14 -5.12 11.00
C ALA A 33 -7.82 -5.74 9.63
N LEU A 34 -6.77 -5.27 8.96
CA LEU A 34 -6.30 -5.81 7.68
C LEU A 34 -5.85 -7.27 7.80
N ALA A 35 -5.10 -7.64 8.85
CA ALA A 35 -4.67 -9.02 9.03
C ALA A 35 -5.87 -9.98 9.23
N ARG A 36 -6.88 -9.57 10.00
CA ARG A 36 -8.14 -10.34 10.14
C ARG A 36 -8.89 -10.45 8.82
N PHE A 37 -8.99 -9.34 8.08
CA PHE A 37 -9.61 -9.31 6.77
C PHE A 37 -8.90 -10.22 5.75
N LEU A 38 -7.57 -10.13 5.64
CA LEU A 38 -6.81 -10.94 4.70
C LEU A 38 -6.90 -12.43 5.04
N ALA A 39 -6.86 -12.80 6.34
CA ALA A 39 -7.11 -14.18 6.76
C ALA A 39 -8.53 -14.66 6.44
N PHE A 40 -9.54 -13.79 6.58
CA PHE A 40 -10.91 -14.07 6.19
C PHE A 40 -11.03 -14.31 4.68
N ILE A 41 -10.47 -13.43 3.84
CA ILE A 41 -10.48 -13.57 2.38
C ILE A 41 -9.79 -14.86 1.97
N ASP A 42 -8.60 -15.14 2.51
CA ASP A 42 -7.83 -16.34 2.14
C ASP A 42 -8.57 -17.65 2.48
N ARG A 43 -9.39 -17.63 3.56
CA ARG A 43 -10.22 -18.77 3.96
C ARG A 43 -11.51 -18.89 3.17
N GLU A 44 -12.21 -17.78 2.90
CA GLU A 44 -13.59 -17.79 2.42
C GLU A 44 -13.70 -17.57 0.90
N ALA A 45 -12.85 -16.73 0.29
CA ALA A 45 -12.95 -16.41 -1.12
C ALA A 45 -12.76 -17.63 -2.05
N PRO A 46 -11.83 -18.58 -1.78
CA PRO A 46 -11.69 -19.79 -2.60
C PRO A 46 -12.94 -20.67 -2.64
N LYS A 47 -13.90 -20.50 -1.72
CA LYS A 47 -15.19 -21.23 -1.73
C LYS A 47 -16.15 -20.70 -2.79
N GLY A 48 -15.86 -19.56 -3.43
CA GLY A 48 -16.63 -19.00 -4.56
C GLY A 48 -17.95 -18.32 -4.17
N ALA A 49 -18.22 -18.18 -2.88
CA ALA A 49 -19.47 -17.57 -2.39
C ALA A 49 -19.39 -16.04 -2.30
N LEU A 50 -18.21 -15.49 -1.94
CA LEU A 50 -18.01 -14.06 -1.71
C LEU A 50 -18.12 -13.24 -3.00
N THR A 51 -18.61 -12.03 -2.84
CA THR A 51 -18.66 -10.99 -3.87
C THR A 51 -17.77 -9.80 -3.49
N GLU A 52 -17.56 -8.89 -4.43
CA GLU A 52 -16.83 -7.64 -4.19
C GLU A 52 -17.46 -6.81 -3.06
N ILE A 53 -18.79 -6.71 -2.99
CA ILE A 53 -19.49 -6.02 -1.89
C ILE A 53 -19.25 -6.73 -0.56
N ASP A 54 -19.29 -8.07 -0.51
CA ASP A 54 -19.04 -8.81 0.74
C ASP A 54 -17.63 -8.54 1.27
N ALA A 55 -16.64 -8.38 0.39
CA ALA A 55 -15.28 -8.01 0.78
C ALA A 55 -15.21 -6.59 1.35
N VAL A 56 -15.91 -5.62 0.75
CA VAL A 56 -16.03 -4.25 1.27
C VAL A 56 -16.65 -4.25 2.67
N GLU A 57 -17.80 -4.90 2.82
CA GLU A 57 -18.54 -4.95 4.09
C GLU A 57 -17.73 -5.67 5.19
N ALA A 58 -17.03 -6.75 4.85
CA ALA A 58 -16.17 -7.46 5.78
C ALA A 58 -15.02 -6.58 6.27
N LEU A 59 -14.29 -5.90 5.38
CA LEU A 59 -13.16 -5.05 5.78
C LEU A 59 -13.60 -3.88 6.66
N GLU A 60 -14.70 -3.22 6.31
CA GLU A 60 -15.26 -2.14 7.12
C GLU A 60 -15.67 -2.65 8.52
N THR A 61 -16.26 -3.85 8.59
CA THR A 61 -16.61 -4.49 9.87
C THR A 61 -15.37 -4.73 10.73
N PHE A 62 -14.30 -5.30 10.17
CA PHE A 62 -13.05 -5.50 10.93
C PHE A 62 -12.44 -4.19 11.45
N ARG A 63 -12.57 -3.09 10.69
CA ARG A 63 -12.15 -1.74 11.14
C ARG A 63 -13.08 -1.20 12.22
N ARG A 64 -14.39 -1.39 12.09
CA ARG A 64 -15.40 -0.97 13.07
C ARG A 64 -15.21 -1.68 14.41
N ASP A 65 -14.87 -2.96 14.39
CA ASP A 65 -14.59 -3.78 15.57
C ASP A 65 -13.38 -3.31 16.39
N THR A 66 -12.54 -2.43 15.83
CA THR A 66 -11.47 -1.76 16.60
C THR A 66 -12.02 -0.75 17.62
N GLY A 67 -13.28 -0.32 17.46
CA GLY A 67 -13.92 0.71 18.29
C GLY A 67 -13.43 2.14 18.04
N ALA A 68 -12.49 2.35 17.11
CA ALA A 68 -11.86 3.65 16.86
C ALA A 68 -12.19 4.25 15.49
N LEU A 69 -12.81 3.49 14.59
CA LEU A 69 -13.16 3.94 13.25
C LEU A 69 -14.13 5.13 13.32
N LYS A 70 -13.78 6.25 12.69
CA LYS A 70 -14.69 7.39 12.52
C LYS A 70 -15.44 7.31 11.20
N ASP A 71 -14.72 7.00 10.13
CA ASP A 71 -15.27 6.77 8.79
C ASP A 71 -14.21 6.05 7.93
N VAL A 72 -14.58 5.60 6.74
CA VAL A 72 -13.60 5.25 5.71
C VAL A 72 -12.95 6.52 5.14
N SER A 73 -11.66 6.48 4.80
CA SER A 73 -10.98 7.66 4.24
C SER A 73 -11.38 7.94 2.78
N PHE A 74 -11.92 6.92 2.10
CA PHE A 74 -12.55 6.98 0.78
C PHE A 74 -13.40 5.70 0.56
N PRO A 75 -14.33 5.69 -0.42
CA PRO A 75 -15.07 4.47 -0.76
C PRO A 75 -14.13 3.34 -1.19
N THR A 76 -14.16 2.22 -0.47
CA THR A 76 -13.27 1.07 -0.73
C THR A 76 -13.44 0.58 -2.17
N ILE A 77 -12.31 0.41 -2.85
CA ILE A 77 -12.21 -0.22 -4.15
C ILE A 77 -12.01 -1.72 -3.90
N SER A 78 -12.94 -2.53 -4.41
CA SER A 78 -12.84 -3.99 -4.38
C SER A 78 -13.14 -4.53 -5.76
N GLY A 79 -12.09 -4.85 -6.53
CA GLY A 79 -12.21 -5.35 -7.90
C GLY A 79 -11.61 -6.73 -8.07
N THR A 80 -12.41 -7.71 -8.50
CA THR A 80 -11.94 -9.07 -8.83
C THR A 80 -11.88 -9.30 -10.34
N GLY A 81 -10.83 -9.98 -10.80
CA GLY A 81 -10.62 -10.24 -12.22
C GLY A 81 -10.64 -8.93 -13.04
N PRO A 82 -11.45 -8.82 -14.11
CA PRO A 82 -11.46 -7.65 -14.99
C PRO A 82 -11.75 -6.32 -14.26
N ASN A 83 -12.55 -6.34 -13.21
CA ASN A 83 -12.88 -5.14 -12.43
C ASN A 83 -11.65 -4.57 -11.71
N GLY A 84 -10.69 -5.43 -11.34
CA GLY A 84 -9.42 -5.00 -10.75
C GLY A 84 -8.56 -4.16 -11.70
N ALA A 85 -8.77 -4.27 -13.01
CA ALA A 85 -8.05 -3.47 -14.02
C ALA A 85 -8.54 -2.02 -14.13
N ILE A 86 -9.63 -1.65 -13.45
CA ILE A 86 -10.19 -0.30 -13.47
C ILE A 86 -9.64 0.45 -12.25
N VAL A 87 -8.72 1.39 -12.46
CA VAL A 87 -7.92 2.06 -11.41
C VAL A 87 -8.78 2.58 -10.25
N HIS A 88 -9.87 3.31 -10.56
CA HIS A 88 -10.83 3.86 -9.59
C HIS A 88 -12.17 3.10 -9.63
N TYR A 89 -12.14 1.77 -9.73
CA TYR A 89 -13.35 0.96 -9.73
C TYR A 89 -14.18 1.22 -8.46
N ARG A 90 -15.49 1.35 -8.63
CA ARG A 90 -16.44 1.40 -7.51
C ARG A 90 -17.51 0.37 -7.77
N VAL A 91 -17.55 -0.63 -6.91
CA VAL A 91 -18.55 -1.68 -7.00
C VAL A 91 -19.95 -1.08 -6.79
N THR A 92 -20.88 -1.53 -7.61
CA THR A 92 -22.31 -1.25 -7.49
C THR A 92 -23.06 -2.57 -7.41
N ARG A 93 -24.32 -2.56 -6.97
CA ARG A 93 -25.17 -3.78 -7.00
C ARG A 93 -25.26 -4.41 -8.40
N LYS A 94 -25.09 -3.63 -9.47
CA LYS A 94 -25.10 -4.09 -10.86
C LYS A 94 -23.77 -4.70 -11.30
N SER A 95 -22.65 -4.14 -10.84
CA SER A 95 -21.30 -4.59 -11.22
C SER A 95 -20.69 -5.61 -10.24
N ASN A 96 -21.36 -5.86 -9.10
CA ASN A 96 -20.91 -6.74 -8.03
C ASN A 96 -20.61 -8.16 -8.53
N ARG A 97 -19.33 -8.44 -8.70
CA ARG A 97 -18.84 -9.72 -9.23
C ARG A 97 -18.54 -10.70 -8.08
N ARG A 98 -18.74 -12.00 -8.33
CA ARG A 98 -18.25 -13.06 -7.44
C ARG A 98 -16.74 -13.16 -7.52
N ILE A 99 -16.10 -13.30 -6.37
CA ILE A 99 -14.66 -13.53 -6.27
C ILE A 99 -14.41 -15.01 -6.56
N ALA A 100 -13.79 -15.31 -7.71
CA ALA A 100 -13.64 -16.67 -8.21
C ALA A 100 -12.20 -17.20 -8.07
N PRO A 101 -12.01 -18.51 -7.84
CA PRO A 101 -10.68 -19.13 -7.96
C PRO A 101 -10.05 -18.86 -9.33
N GLY A 102 -8.77 -18.50 -9.34
CA GLY A 102 -8.01 -18.06 -10.52
C GLY A 102 -8.01 -16.54 -10.73
N ASP A 103 -8.90 -15.78 -10.07
CA ASP A 103 -8.87 -14.32 -10.13
C ASP A 103 -7.80 -13.73 -9.20
N LEU A 104 -7.40 -12.49 -9.50
CA LEU A 104 -6.83 -11.58 -8.51
C LEU A 104 -7.95 -10.72 -7.92
N LEU A 105 -7.91 -10.53 -6.60
CA LEU A 105 -8.70 -9.54 -5.90
C LEU A 105 -7.81 -8.36 -5.53
N LEU A 106 -8.13 -7.17 -6.04
CA LEU A 106 -7.52 -5.91 -5.63
C LEU A 106 -8.44 -5.23 -4.62
N ILE A 107 -7.94 -5.00 -3.41
CA ILE A 107 -8.60 -4.23 -2.35
C ILE A 107 -7.77 -3.00 -2.05
N ASP A 108 -8.32 -1.84 -2.33
CA ASP A 108 -7.76 -0.53 -1.97
C ASP A 108 -8.74 0.21 -1.07
N SER A 109 -8.26 0.57 0.12
CA SER A 109 -9.12 1.03 1.19
C SER A 109 -8.32 1.79 2.25
N GLY A 110 -9.01 2.68 2.96
CA GLY A 110 -8.43 3.35 4.11
C GLY A 110 -9.47 3.76 5.13
N ALA A 111 -9.00 4.24 6.28
CA ALA A 111 -9.81 4.61 7.41
C ALA A 111 -9.41 5.97 7.98
N GLN A 112 -10.40 6.65 8.55
CA GLN A 112 -10.22 7.83 9.37
C GLN A 112 -10.29 7.43 10.85
N TYR A 113 -9.21 7.74 11.55
CA TYR A 113 -9.12 7.68 13.00
C TYR A 113 -8.85 9.10 13.52
N GLU A 114 -9.24 9.42 14.75
CA GLU A 114 -8.95 10.73 15.36
C GLU A 114 -7.45 11.08 15.35
N ASP A 115 -6.60 10.05 15.38
CA ASP A 115 -5.14 10.13 15.42
C ASP A 115 -4.46 9.99 14.05
N GLY A 116 -5.19 9.75 12.95
CA GLY A 116 -4.59 9.67 11.63
C GLY A 116 -5.49 9.16 10.51
N THR A 117 -5.01 9.29 9.27
CA THR A 117 -5.66 8.78 8.05
C THR A 117 -4.83 7.63 7.49
N THR A 118 -5.47 6.52 7.12
CA THR A 118 -4.79 5.40 6.44
C THR A 118 -5.19 5.30 4.97
N ASP A 119 -4.29 4.72 4.20
CA ASP A 119 -4.48 4.31 2.82
C ASP A 119 -3.64 3.06 2.54
N VAL A 120 -4.23 2.05 1.90
CA VAL A 120 -3.57 0.77 1.66
C VAL A 120 -4.29 -0.03 0.59
N THR A 121 -3.49 -0.47 -0.37
CA THR A 121 -3.87 -1.44 -1.38
C THR A 121 -3.13 -2.77 -1.20
N ARG A 122 -3.87 -3.88 -1.26
CA ARG A 122 -3.33 -5.22 -1.44
C ARG A 122 -4.00 -5.92 -2.62
N THR A 123 -3.18 -6.59 -3.42
CA THR A 123 -3.64 -7.53 -4.45
C THR A 123 -3.42 -8.95 -3.95
N ILE A 124 -4.47 -9.78 -3.99
CA ILE A 124 -4.54 -11.09 -3.35
C ILE A 124 -4.83 -12.14 -4.43
N ALA A 125 -4.09 -13.24 -4.43
CA ALA A 125 -4.40 -14.39 -5.28
C ALA A 125 -5.57 -15.19 -4.70
N ILE A 126 -6.60 -15.45 -5.51
CA ILE A 126 -7.70 -16.33 -5.11
C ILE A 126 -7.42 -17.72 -5.70
N GLY A 127 -6.81 -18.61 -4.92
CA GLY A 127 -6.30 -19.88 -5.44
C GLY A 127 -4.95 -19.70 -6.15
N GLU A 128 -4.73 -20.42 -7.25
CA GLU A 128 -3.43 -20.44 -7.95
C GLU A 128 -3.33 -19.33 -9.02
N PRO A 129 -2.37 -18.39 -8.90
CA PRO A 129 -2.19 -17.33 -9.89
C PRO A 129 -1.46 -17.81 -11.16
N SER A 130 -1.79 -17.21 -12.29
CA SER A 130 -1.08 -17.49 -13.55
C SER A 130 0.37 -16.99 -13.55
N ALA A 131 1.21 -17.55 -14.42
CA ALA A 131 2.58 -17.08 -14.61
C ALA A 131 2.67 -15.59 -15.00
N GLU A 132 1.73 -15.10 -15.83
CA GLU A 132 1.66 -13.68 -16.17
C GLU A 132 1.34 -12.84 -14.93
N MET A 133 0.34 -13.21 -14.15
CA MET A 133 -0.01 -12.49 -12.90
C MET A 133 1.20 -12.38 -11.97
N ARG A 134 1.98 -13.46 -11.82
CA ARG A 134 3.21 -13.47 -11.01
C ARG A 134 4.30 -12.57 -11.57
N ASP A 135 4.56 -12.58 -12.90
CA ASP A 135 5.52 -11.65 -13.53
C ASP A 135 5.12 -10.19 -13.29
N ARG A 136 3.85 -9.85 -13.58
CA ARG A 136 3.35 -8.48 -13.45
C ARG A 136 3.39 -8.01 -12.00
N PHE A 137 2.94 -8.85 -11.07
CA PHE A 137 2.96 -8.53 -9.65
C PHE A 137 4.38 -8.33 -9.14
N THR A 138 5.31 -9.19 -9.55
CA THR A 138 6.70 -9.08 -9.12
C THR A 138 7.35 -7.80 -9.64
N ARG A 139 7.04 -7.35 -10.85
CA ARG A 139 7.52 -6.05 -11.37
C ARG A 139 6.98 -4.87 -10.57
N VAL A 140 5.68 -4.87 -10.27
CA VAL A 140 5.04 -3.85 -9.41
C VAL A 140 5.69 -3.85 -8.02
N LEU A 141 5.86 -5.02 -7.41
CA LEU A 141 6.51 -5.18 -6.12
C LEU A 141 7.94 -4.65 -6.11
N ARG A 142 8.73 -4.94 -7.15
CA ARG A 142 10.10 -4.40 -7.25
C ARG A 142 10.11 -2.88 -7.35
N GLY A 143 9.15 -2.28 -8.05
CA GLY A 143 8.94 -0.84 -8.08
C GLY A 143 8.62 -0.27 -6.70
N HIS A 144 7.69 -0.89 -5.99
CA HIS A 144 7.29 -0.51 -4.63
C HIS A 144 8.50 -0.57 -3.66
N ILE A 145 9.26 -1.66 -3.71
CA ILE A 145 10.48 -1.86 -2.92
C ILE A 145 11.55 -0.82 -3.24
N ALA A 146 11.70 -0.44 -4.52
CA ALA A 146 12.68 0.56 -4.93
C ALA A 146 12.39 1.94 -4.35
N ILE A 147 11.11 2.33 -4.24
CA ILE A 147 10.69 3.55 -3.53
C ILE A 147 10.94 3.41 -2.03
N ALA A 148 10.43 2.35 -1.39
CA ALA A 148 10.54 2.16 0.06
C ALA A 148 12.00 2.13 0.57
N ARG A 149 12.95 1.72 -0.29
CA ARG A 149 14.38 1.65 0.03
C ARG A 149 15.19 2.84 -0.48
N ALA A 150 14.56 3.80 -1.12
CA ALA A 150 15.27 4.93 -1.70
C ALA A 150 15.97 5.75 -0.61
N VAL A 151 17.23 6.07 -0.86
CA VAL A 151 17.99 7.09 -0.13
C VAL A 151 18.24 8.22 -1.10
N PHE A 152 17.90 9.44 -0.72
CA PHE A 152 17.97 10.59 -1.61
C PHE A 152 18.47 11.85 -0.90
N PRO A 153 19.20 12.74 -1.59
CA PRO A 153 19.63 14.01 -1.02
C PRO A 153 18.45 14.86 -0.59
N ASP A 154 18.64 15.64 0.48
CA ASP A 154 17.69 16.68 0.85
C ASP A 154 17.41 17.65 -0.33
N GLY A 155 16.16 18.09 -0.47
CA GLY A 155 15.71 18.88 -1.61
C GLY A 155 15.22 18.07 -2.83
N THR A 156 15.39 16.75 -2.83
CA THR A 156 14.87 15.87 -3.90
C THR A 156 13.34 15.93 -3.96
N THR A 157 12.80 16.00 -5.17
CA THR A 157 11.36 16.07 -5.44
C THR A 157 10.79 14.70 -5.80
N GLY A 158 9.48 14.49 -5.62
CA GLY A 158 8.87 13.20 -5.95
C GLY A 158 8.90 12.83 -7.43
N ALA A 159 9.00 13.80 -8.36
CA ALA A 159 9.21 13.53 -9.78
C ALA A 159 10.54 12.84 -10.07
N GLN A 160 11.57 13.09 -9.26
CA GLN A 160 12.87 12.45 -9.41
C GLN A 160 12.87 11.00 -8.91
N LEU A 161 11.92 10.63 -8.04
CA LEU A 161 11.78 9.28 -7.50
C LEU A 161 10.77 8.42 -8.26
N ASP A 162 9.78 9.01 -8.94
CA ASP A 162 8.70 8.29 -9.65
C ASP A 162 9.18 7.23 -10.65
N SER A 163 10.32 7.46 -11.32
CA SER A 163 10.89 6.48 -12.26
C SER A 163 11.39 5.20 -11.57
N LEU A 164 11.75 5.25 -10.28
CA LEU A 164 12.20 4.09 -9.52
C LEU A 164 11.10 3.02 -9.42
N ALA A 165 9.85 3.45 -9.31
CA ALA A 165 8.68 2.58 -9.26
C ALA A 165 8.31 1.99 -10.62
N ARG A 166 8.63 2.68 -11.71
CA ARG A 166 8.22 2.32 -13.07
C ARG A 166 9.23 1.47 -13.82
N GLN A 167 10.52 1.61 -13.52
CA GLN A 167 11.61 1.05 -14.34
C GLN A 167 11.47 -0.46 -14.62
N PHE A 168 10.92 -1.25 -13.69
CA PHE A 168 10.77 -2.71 -13.86
C PHE A 168 9.60 -3.09 -14.77
N LEU A 169 8.57 -2.25 -14.85
CA LEU A 169 7.50 -2.36 -15.84
C LEU A 169 8.00 -1.88 -17.20
N TRP A 170 8.73 -0.76 -17.25
CA TRP A 170 9.31 -0.23 -18.49
C TRP A 170 10.25 -1.23 -19.18
N GLN A 171 11.03 -2.00 -18.41
CA GLN A 171 11.87 -3.10 -18.94
C GLN A 171 11.08 -4.18 -19.69
N ALA A 172 9.77 -4.28 -19.47
CA ALA A 172 8.85 -5.18 -20.18
C ALA A 172 7.92 -4.46 -21.15
N GLY A 173 8.14 -3.16 -21.43
CA GLY A 173 7.29 -2.36 -22.30
C GLY A 173 5.93 -2.02 -21.69
N LEU A 174 5.83 -1.99 -20.36
CA LEU A 174 4.60 -1.69 -19.61
C LEU A 174 4.73 -0.39 -18.81
N ASP A 175 3.62 0.25 -18.47
CA ASP A 175 3.55 1.38 -17.52
C ASP A 175 2.21 1.35 -16.76
N PHE A 176 1.99 2.33 -15.87
CA PHE A 176 0.70 2.61 -15.22
C PHE A 176 0.33 4.10 -15.32
N GLU A 177 -0.96 4.38 -15.46
CA GLU A 177 -1.49 5.70 -15.88
C GLU A 177 -1.81 6.67 -14.71
N HIS A 178 -1.27 6.41 -13.52
CA HIS A 178 -1.40 7.30 -12.35
C HIS A 178 -0.03 7.63 -11.74
N GLY A 179 0.00 8.51 -10.74
CA GLY A 179 1.21 8.81 -9.97
C GLY A 179 1.66 7.60 -9.14
N THR A 180 2.93 7.54 -8.77
CA THR A 180 3.45 6.53 -7.83
C THR A 180 2.94 6.75 -6.41
N GLY A 181 2.57 7.98 -6.05
CA GLY A 181 1.90 8.28 -4.79
C GLY A 181 1.58 9.75 -4.56
N HIS A 182 0.85 10.02 -3.49
CA HIS A 182 0.36 11.33 -3.06
C HIS A 182 0.63 11.55 -1.58
N GLY A 183 0.64 12.80 -1.12
CA GLY A 183 0.67 13.08 0.31
C GLY A 183 -0.62 12.64 1.00
N VAL A 184 -0.55 12.38 2.31
CA VAL A 184 -1.69 12.01 3.16
C VAL A 184 -1.76 12.90 4.39
N GLY A 185 -2.95 13.41 4.72
CA GLY A 185 -3.19 14.25 5.90
C GLY A 185 -3.26 13.46 7.22
N SER A 186 -3.18 14.16 8.35
CA SER A 186 -3.44 13.57 9.67
C SER A 186 -4.91 13.82 10.05
N TYR A 187 -5.74 12.77 9.98
CA TYR A 187 -7.21 12.85 10.14
C TYR A 187 -7.85 13.90 9.22
N LEU A 188 -7.42 13.92 7.95
CA LEU A 188 -7.82 14.87 6.92
C LEU A 188 -7.93 14.15 5.56
N SER A 189 -7.78 14.90 4.45
CA SER A 189 -7.81 14.33 3.10
C SER A 189 -6.79 13.22 2.93
N VAL A 190 -7.25 12.07 2.43
CA VAL A 190 -6.39 10.97 2.01
C VAL A 190 -5.47 11.38 0.86
N HIS A 191 -5.96 12.23 -0.05
CA HIS A 191 -5.17 12.89 -1.08
C HIS A 191 -4.83 14.32 -0.65
N GLU A 192 -3.60 14.52 -0.16
CA GLU A 192 -3.12 15.80 0.38
C GLU A 192 -1.90 16.32 -0.39
N GLY A 193 -2.03 17.50 -1.00
CA GLY A 193 -0.89 18.23 -1.57
C GLY A 193 -0.14 19.07 -0.52
N PRO A 194 1.01 19.65 -0.89
CA PRO A 194 1.58 19.68 -2.24
C PRO A 194 2.49 18.48 -2.59
N ALA A 195 2.96 17.73 -1.60
CA ALA A 195 3.85 16.59 -1.80
C ALA A 195 3.19 15.45 -2.59
N ARG A 196 3.92 14.84 -3.52
CA ARG A 196 3.50 13.68 -4.32
C ARG A 196 4.69 13.02 -5.01
N ILE A 197 4.64 11.72 -5.23
CA ILE A 197 5.60 10.97 -6.07
C ILE A 197 4.91 10.73 -7.41
N SER A 198 5.20 11.59 -8.38
CA SER A 198 4.62 11.50 -9.72
C SER A 198 5.47 12.28 -10.71
N LYS A 199 5.29 12.04 -12.01
CA LYS A 199 5.89 12.84 -13.10
C LYS A 199 5.74 14.38 -12.91
N LEU A 200 4.76 14.83 -12.12
CA LEU A 200 4.45 16.25 -11.86
C LEU A 200 4.85 16.73 -10.44
N GLY A 201 5.47 15.87 -9.63
CA GLY A 201 5.80 16.16 -8.23
C GLY A 201 7.04 17.04 -8.09
N THR A 202 6.87 18.36 -8.18
CA THR A 202 7.98 19.34 -8.12
C THR A 202 8.29 19.88 -6.72
N THR A 203 7.45 19.57 -5.72
CA THR A 203 7.72 19.98 -4.34
C THR A 203 8.79 19.07 -3.73
N PRO A 204 9.85 19.63 -3.09
CA PRO A 204 10.82 18.83 -2.35
C PRO A 204 10.17 17.99 -1.26
N LEU A 205 10.58 16.73 -1.13
CA LEU A 205 10.13 15.86 -0.06
C LEU A 205 10.90 16.20 1.22
N GLN A 206 10.17 16.55 2.28
CA GLN A 206 10.73 16.98 3.56
C GLN A 206 10.39 15.96 4.66
N ARG A 207 11.28 15.85 5.65
CA ARG A 207 11.08 14.99 6.82
C ARG A 207 9.77 15.33 7.52
N GLY A 208 9.00 14.31 7.90
CA GLY A 208 7.65 14.49 8.45
C GLY A 208 6.54 14.48 7.40
N MET A 209 6.84 14.52 6.09
CA MET A 209 5.84 14.27 5.06
C MET A 209 5.47 12.80 5.02
N ILE A 210 4.18 12.51 4.87
CA ILE A 210 3.62 11.17 4.71
C ILE A 210 3.10 11.06 3.28
N LEU A 211 3.54 10.04 2.55
CA LEU A 211 3.14 9.80 1.16
C LEU A 211 2.75 8.34 0.94
N SER A 212 1.80 8.07 0.03
CA SER A 212 1.59 6.73 -0.51
C SER A 212 2.77 6.31 -1.42
N ASN A 213 2.97 5.00 -1.51
CA ASN A 213 3.88 4.32 -2.41
C ASN A 213 3.12 3.16 -3.07
N GLU A 214 2.48 3.44 -4.20
CA GLU A 214 1.36 2.66 -4.75
C GLU A 214 1.52 2.32 -6.24
N PRO A 215 2.67 1.83 -6.75
CA PRO A 215 2.75 1.42 -8.15
C PRO A 215 1.73 0.33 -8.48
N GLY A 216 1.35 0.29 -9.75
CA GLY A 216 0.35 -0.67 -10.23
C GLY A 216 0.60 -1.16 -11.66
N TYR A 217 -0.26 -2.08 -12.08
CA TYR A 217 -0.35 -2.58 -13.44
C TYR A 217 -1.79 -3.01 -13.70
N TYR A 218 -2.34 -2.65 -14.86
CA TYR A 218 -3.74 -2.90 -15.18
C TYR A 218 -3.86 -3.47 -16.59
N LYS A 219 -4.24 -4.74 -16.69
CA LYS A 219 -4.52 -5.40 -17.96
C LYS A 219 -6.03 -5.34 -18.21
N ALA A 220 -6.42 -4.48 -19.14
CA ALA A 220 -7.82 -4.29 -19.52
C ALA A 220 -8.52 -5.64 -19.74
N ASP A 221 -9.75 -5.73 -19.25
CA ASP A 221 -10.61 -6.91 -19.35
C ASP A 221 -10.06 -8.20 -18.72
N ALA A 222 -8.99 -8.12 -17.90
CA ALA A 222 -8.35 -9.29 -17.31
C ALA A 222 -8.13 -9.18 -15.80
N PHE A 223 -7.17 -8.34 -15.35
CA PHE A 223 -6.84 -8.17 -13.94
C PHE A 223 -6.07 -6.87 -13.70
N GLY A 224 -6.06 -6.40 -12.45
CA GLY A 224 -5.19 -5.31 -12.02
C GLY A 224 -4.44 -5.67 -10.76
N ILE A 225 -3.33 -4.95 -10.57
CA ILE A 225 -2.41 -5.10 -9.47
C ILE A 225 -2.06 -3.71 -8.98
N ARG A 226 -2.12 -3.50 -7.68
CA ARG A 226 -1.52 -2.35 -6.98
C ARG A 226 -1.01 -2.83 -5.62
N ILE A 227 0.13 -2.30 -5.22
CA ILE A 227 0.76 -2.59 -3.92
C ILE A 227 1.08 -1.25 -3.29
N GLU A 228 0.41 -0.97 -2.17
CA GLU A 228 0.49 0.34 -1.55
C GLU A 228 0.77 0.27 -0.06
N ASN A 229 1.70 1.12 0.37
CA ASN A 229 1.93 1.47 1.76
C ASN A 229 2.02 2.99 1.86
N LEU A 230 1.74 3.51 3.06
CA LEU A 230 2.16 4.85 3.43
C LEU A 230 3.58 4.83 3.99
N GLU A 231 4.36 5.81 3.55
CA GLU A 231 5.77 6.02 3.87
C GLU A 231 5.95 7.39 4.51
N LEU A 232 6.67 7.44 5.63
CA LEU A 232 7.09 8.68 6.28
C LEU A 232 8.49 9.05 5.80
N VAL A 233 8.68 10.28 5.32
CA VAL A 233 10.02 10.80 5.00
C VAL A 233 10.78 11.02 6.32
N VAL A 234 11.94 10.39 6.45
CA VAL A 234 12.80 10.45 7.64
C VAL A 234 14.24 10.78 7.24
N ALA A 235 15.05 11.19 8.22
CA ALA A 235 16.49 11.28 8.00
C ALA A 235 17.08 9.87 7.80
N ALA A 236 17.95 9.70 6.80
CA ALA A 236 18.76 8.50 6.68
C ALA A 236 20.15 8.78 7.25
N ASP A 237 20.57 8.02 8.26
CA ASP A 237 21.91 8.14 8.84
C ASP A 237 22.86 7.18 8.11
N ILE A 238 23.72 7.74 7.25
CA ILE A 238 24.68 6.99 6.44
C ILE A 238 26.08 7.46 6.81
N ALA A 239 26.86 6.54 7.37
CA ALA A 239 28.25 6.79 7.72
C ALA A 239 29.04 7.29 6.49
N GLY A 240 29.68 8.45 6.63
CA GLY A 240 30.47 9.07 5.56
C GLY A 240 29.66 9.84 4.52
N ALA A 241 28.37 10.07 4.71
CA ALA A 241 27.59 10.92 3.81
C ALA A 241 28.11 12.37 3.80
N GLU A 242 28.41 12.90 2.62
CA GLU A 242 28.90 14.28 2.43
C GLU A 242 27.77 15.33 2.46
N LYS A 243 26.51 14.90 2.41
CA LYS A 243 25.31 15.76 2.45
C LYS A 243 24.20 15.10 3.27
N PRO A 244 23.28 15.89 3.85
CA PRO A 244 22.07 15.35 4.45
C PRO A 244 21.28 14.55 3.41
N VAL A 245 20.94 13.32 3.78
CA VAL A 245 20.09 12.43 2.99
C VAL A 245 18.84 12.06 3.78
N ASN A 246 17.80 11.72 3.03
CA ASN A 246 16.52 11.27 3.53
C ASN A 246 16.29 9.84 3.05
N GLY A 247 15.36 9.16 3.72
CA GLY A 247 14.82 7.87 3.33
C GLY A 247 13.36 7.77 3.76
N PHE A 248 12.82 6.56 3.73
CA PHE A 248 11.44 6.28 4.12
C PHE A 248 11.36 5.32 5.31
N GLU A 249 10.42 5.61 6.22
CA GLU A 249 9.93 4.67 7.22
C GLU A 249 8.51 4.22 6.81
N THR A 250 8.34 2.93 6.54
CA THR A 250 7.03 2.38 6.20
C THR A 250 6.08 2.38 7.41
N LEU A 251 4.92 3.00 7.24
CA LEU A 251 3.86 3.09 8.25
C LEU A 251 2.88 1.91 8.15
N THR A 252 2.52 1.51 6.93
CA THR A 252 1.54 0.44 6.69
C THR A 252 2.10 -0.93 7.01
N LEU A 253 1.41 -1.68 7.88
CA LEU A 253 1.78 -3.02 8.30
C LEU A 253 0.72 -4.04 7.83
N ALA A 254 0.88 -4.57 6.61
CA ALA A 254 0.02 -5.63 6.10
C ALA A 254 0.84 -6.58 5.21
N PRO A 255 0.69 -7.91 5.35
CA PRO A 255 1.45 -8.85 4.54
C PRO A 255 1.19 -8.63 3.04
N ILE A 256 2.22 -8.89 2.24
CA ILE A 256 2.16 -8.88 0.76
C ILE A 256 2.05 -10.34 0.33
N ASP A 257 1.09 -10.66 -0.56
CA ASP A 257 0.79 -12.03 -0.93
C ASP A 257 2.00 -12.72 -1.60
N ARG A 258 2.56 -13.70 -0.88
CA ARG A 258 3.77 -14.42 -1.28
C ARG A 258 3.57 -15.30 -2.51
N ARG A 259 2.33 -15.73 -2.80
CA ARG A 259 2.00 -16.59 -3.94
C ARG A 259 2.21 -15.87 -5.28
N LEU A 260 2.06 -14.55 -5.28
CA LEU A 260 2.20 -13.71 -6.47
C LEU A 260 3.66 -13.38 -6.81
N ILE A 261 4.61 -13.80 -5.99
CA ILE A 261 6.01 -13.42 -6.13
C ILE A 261 6.79 -14.47 -6.92
N ASP A 262 7.43 -14.04 -8.00
CA ASP A 262 8.45 -14.81 -8.71
C ASP A 262 9.84 -14.53 -8.10
N LEU A 263 10.29 -15.45 -7.24
CA LEU A 263 11.57 -15.34 -6.54
C LEU A 263 12.78 -15.32 -7.50
N SER A 264 12.64 -15.77 -8.74
CA SER A 264 13.72 -15.69 -9.74
C SER A 264 13.98 -14.25 -10.18
N MET A 265 12.97 -13.37 -10.09
CA MET A 265 13.05 -11.97 -10.56
C MET A 265 13.49 -10.98 -9.47
N ILE A 266 13.49 -11.38 -8.20
CA ILE A 266 13.78 -10.51 -7.04
C ILE A 266 15.26 -10.60 -6.64
N SER A 267 15.97 -9.48 -6.53
CA SER A 267 17.36 -9.47 -6.04
C SER A 267 17.48 -9.89 -4.57
N ILE A 268 18.67 -10.32 -4.14
CA ILE A 268 18.93 -10.68 -2.72
C ILE A 268 18.56 -9.52 -1.78
N LYS A 269 18.83 -8.27 -2.18
CA LYS A 269 18.51 -7.09 -1.35
C LYS A 269 17.00 -6.81 -1.28
N GLU A 270 16.27 -7.05 -2.38
CA GLU A 270 14.81 -6.93 -2.39
C GLU A 270 14.16 -8.05 -1.55
N LEU A 271 14.70 -9.27 -1.61
CA LEU A 271 14.25 -10.40 -0.79
C LEU A 271 14.50 -10.15 0.70
N ALA A 272 15.67 -9.61 1.06
CA ALA A 272 15.98 -9.22 2.43
C ALA A 272 14.99 -8.19 2.96
N TRP A 273 14.73 -7.12 2.21
CA TRP A 273 13.74 -6.11 2.59
C TRP A 273 12.34 -6.71 2.79
N LEU A 274 11.90 -7.60 1.89
CA LEU A 274 10.58 -8.22 2.00
C LEU A 274 10.47 -9.10 3.26
N ASN A 275 11.51 -9.88 3.56
CA ASN A 275 11.56 -10.71 4.76
C ASN A 275 11.62 -9.86 6.04
N GLU A 276 12.39 -8.77 6.05
CA GLU A 276 12.44 -7.82 7.18
C GLU A 276 11.09 -7.12 7.39
N TYR A 277 10.44 -6.67 6.31
CA TYR A 277 9.11 -6.10 6.34
C TYR A 277 8.09 -7.08 6.91
N HIS A 278 8.05 -8.32 6.40
CA HIS A 278 7.15 -9.37 6.90
C HIS A 278 7.43 -9.76 8.34
N ALA A 279 8.70 -9.82 8.76
CA ALA A 279 9.07 -10.05 10.15
C ALA A 279 8.56 -8.93 11.08
N ARG A 280 8.67 -7.66 10.65
CA ARG A 280 8.12 -6.52 11.38
C ARG A 280 6.60 -6.56 11.46
N VAL A 281 5.91 -6.82 10.35
CA VAL A 281 4.44 -7.00 10.33
C VAL A 281 4.02 -8.07 11.33
N ARG A 282 4.69 -9.22 11.33
CA ARG A 282 4.42 -10.28 12.30
C ARG A 282 4.65 -9.82 13.73
N ALA A 283 5.80 -9.21 14.02
CA ALA A 283 6.16 -8.81 15.37
C ALA A 283 5.16 -7.79 15.97
N GLU A 284 4.73 -6.81 15.18
CA GLU A 284 3.84 -5.74 15.64
C GLU A 284 2.36 -6.15 15.64
N VAL A 285 1.90 -6.97 14.68
CA VAL A 285 0.46 -7.27 14.52
C VAL A 285 0.05 -8.54 15.26
N ARG A 286 0.89 -9.59 15.25
CA ARG A 286 0.57 -10.91 15.81
C ARG A 286 0.07 -10.89 17.26
N PRO A 287 0.62 -10.09 18.19
CA PRO A 287 0.15 -10.09 19.59
C PRO A 287 -1.33 -9.71 19.76
N HIS A 288 -1.91 -8.98 18.81
CA HIS A 288 -3.26 -8.42 18.88
C HIS A 288 -4.34 -9.26 18.16
N LEU A 289 -3.94 -10.43 17.63
CA LEU A 289 -4.79 -11.30 16.83
C LEU A 289 -5.33 -12.49 17.64
N ASP A 290 -6.48 -13.00 17.23
CA ASP A 290 -6.99 -14.30 17.67
C ASP A 290 -6.09 -15.43 17.12
N GLU A 291 -6.22 -16.63 17.69
CA GLU A 291 -5.28 -17.72 17.40
C GLU A 291 -5.33 -18.18 15.93
N ALA A 292 -6.52 -18.24 15.33
CA ALA A 292 -6.65 -18.63 13.94
C ALA A 292 -5.95 -17.62 13.01
N THR A 293 -6.16 -16.31 13.25
CA THR A 293 -5.50 -15.26 12.47
C THR A 293 -3.99 -15.20 12.74
N LYS A 294 -3.51 -15.54 13.95
CA LYS A 294 -2.05 -15.66 14.23
C LYS A 294 -1.39 -16.73 13.39
N ILE A 295 -1.98 -17.93 13.33
CA ILE A 295 -1.48 -19.05 12.52
C ILE A 295 -1.41 -18.63 11.04
N TRP A 296 -2.48 -17.99 10.55
CA TRP A 296 -2.49 -17.47 9.19
C TRP A 296 -1.40 -16.43 8.95
N LEU A 297 -1.25 -15.44 9.83
CA LEU A 297 -0.25 -14.38 9.69
C LEU A 297 1.17 -14.96 9.71
N ASP A 298 1.42 -15.95 10.57
CA ASP A 298 2.73 -16.62 10.66
C ASP A 298 3.12 -17.29 9.33
N ALA A 299 2.15 -17.90 8.64
CA ALA A 299 2.34 -18.47 7.32
C ALA A 299 2.45 -17.39 6.23
N ALA A 300 1.57 -16.38 6.25
CA ALA A 300 1.55 -15.29 5.27
C ALA A 300 2.80 -14.41 5.29
N THR A 301 3.53 -14.40 6.41
CA THR A 301 4.77 -13.62 6.61
C THR A 301 6.01 -14.50 6.76
N ALA A 302 5.93 -15.81 6.49
CA ALA A 302 7.09 -16.69 6.63
C ALA A 302 8.23 -16.24 5.69
N PRO A 303 9.50 -16.28 6.13
CA PRO A 303 10.62 -15.89 5.29
C PRO A 303 10.58 -16.64 3.95
N LEU A 304 10.86 -15.91 2.88
CA LEU A 304 11.03 -16.46 1.54
C LEU A 304 12.52 -16.83 1.36
N THR A 305 12.75 -18.03 0.86
CA THR A 305 14.08 -18.57 0.53
C THR A 305 14.11 -18.98 -0.94
N ARG A 306 15.27 -18.81 -1.58
CA ARG A 306 15.53 -19.28 -2.94
C ARG A 306 16.03 -20.71 -2.94
#